data_AF-A0A1I0MAY5-F1
#
_entry.id   AF-A0A1I0MAY5-F1
#
_cell.length_a   1.000
_cell.length_b   1.000
_cell.length_c   1.000
_cell.angle_alpha   90.00
_cell.angle_beta   90.00
_cell.angle_gamma   90.00
#
_symmetry.space_group_name_H-M   'P 1'
#
loop_
_entity.id
_entity.type
_entity.pdbx_description
1 polymer ?
#
loop_
_entity_poly.entity_id
_entity_poly.type
_entity_poly.pdbx_seq_one_letter_code
_entity_poly.pdbx_strand_id
1 'polypeptide(L)'
;MKSVFLGFGITICSIISIVIVMTLCGTNMRQNELNRSVDSAIKDTVENQFDDTTYSVNSNDEFVADFMEALLVQINSDCSVVVNVLDVDYQKGLLSVEVIEKYIHPIGTEGKVSVKRTVIMEQYTVPIGGAR
;
A
#
# COMPACT_ATOMS: atom_id res chain seq x y z
N MET A 1 -24.39 22.41 -41.57
CA MET A 1 -23.20 21.52 -41.66
C MET A 1 -22.09 21.94 -40.70
N LYS A 2 -21.55 23.17 -40.77
CA LYS A 2 -20.45 23.63 -39.88
C LYS A 2 -20.74 23.48 -38.37
N SER A 3 -21.94 23.86 -37.91
CA SER A 3 -22.35 23.71 -36.50
C SER A 3 -22.59 22.26 -36.08
N VAL A 4 -22.89 21.36 -37.02
CA VAL A 4 -23.04 19.92 -36.76
C VAL A 4 -21.68 19.27 -36.56
N PHE A 5 -20.69 19.63 -37.40
CA PHE A 5 -19.30 19.20 -37.22
C PHE A 5 -18.71 19.72 -35.90
N LEU A 6 -19.02 20.95 -35.53
CA LEU A 6 -18.57 21.56 -34.28
C LEU A 6 -19.21 20.88 -33.06
N GLY A 7 -20.51 20.57 -33.11
CA GLY A 7 -21.20 19.83 -32.05
C GLY A 7 -20.66 18.41 -31.85
N PHE A 8 -20.44 17.68 -32.94
CA PHE A 8 -19.85 16.33 -32.90
C PHE A 8 -18.46 16.32 -32.26
N GLY A 9 -17.62 17.30 -32.60
CA GLY A 9 -16.29 17.46 -31.99
C GLY A 9 -16.38 17.68 -30.48
N ILE A 10 -17.27 18.57 -30.02
CA ILE A 10 -17.44 18.85 -28.58
C ILE A 10 -17.93 17.60 -27.84
N THR A 11 -18.89 16.86 -28.38
CA THR A 11 -19.40 15.64 -27.73
C THR A 11 -18.30 14.59 -27.56
N ILE A 12 -17.45 14.37 -28.57
CA ILE A 12 -16.32 13.45 -28.46
C ILE A 12 -15.33 13.92 -27.40
N CYS A 13 -14.95 15.19 -27.40
CA CYS A 13 -14.04 15.75 -26.41
C CYS A 13 -14.58 15.60 -24.98
N SER A 14 -15.88 15.80 -24.77
CA SER A 14 -16.53 15.60 -23.48
C SER A 14 -16.45 14.15 -23.01
N ILE A 15 -16.73 13.18 -23.90
CA ILE A 15 -16.65 11.74 -23.57
C ILE A 15 -15.22 11.37 -23.17
N ILE A 16 -14.22 11.80 -23.94
CA ILE A 16 -12.81 11.53 -23.64
C ILE A 16 -12.42 12.12 -22.28
N SER A 17 -12.86 13.35 -22.01
CA SER A 17 -12.56 14.03 -20.74
C SER A 17 -13.12 13.26 -19.54
N ILE A 18 -14.34 12.72 -19.65
CA ILE A 18 -14.96 11.89 -18.61
C ILE A 18 -14.14 10.61 -18.38
N VAL A 19 -13.74 9.92 -19.45
CA VAL A 19 -12.92 8.69 -19.35
C VAL A 19 -11.57 8.97 -18.68
N ILE A 20 -10.92 10.09 -19.01
CA ILE A 20 -9.66 10.51 -18.38
C ILE A 20 -9.87 10.74 -16.88
N VAL A 21 -10.88 11.50 -16.48
CA VAL A 21 -11.15 11.80 -15.07
C VAL A 21 -11.49 10.52 -14.30
N MET A 22 -12.30 9.63 -14.86
CA MET A 22 -12.62 8.33 -14.24
C MET A 22 -11.35 7.49 -14.04
N THR A 23 -10.46 7.47 -15.04
CA THR A 23 -9.20 6.72 -14.97
C THR A 23 -8.31 7.29 -13.87
N LEU A 24 -8.10 8.61 -13.83
CA LEU A 24 -7.26 9.27 -12.83
C LEU A 24 -7.82 9.11 -11.41
N CYS A 25 -9.13 9.30 -11.24
CA CYS A 25 -9.78 9.13 -9.95
C CYS A 25 -9.67 7.68 -9.46
N GLY A 26 -9.92 6.70 -10.34
CA GLY A 26 -9.77 5.28 -10.05
C GLY A 26 -8.35 4.91 -9.61
N THR A 27 -7.34 5.37 -10.34
CA THR A 27 -5.93 5.15 -9.97
C THR A 27 -5.58 5.77 -8.63
N ASN A 28 -6.02 7.01 -8.37
CA ASN A 28 -5.78 7.69 -7.10
C ASN A 28 -6.47 7.02 -5.91
N MET A 29 -7.70 6.52 -6.09
CA MET A 29 -8.40 5.77 -5.04
C MET A 29 -7.65 4.49 -4.70
N ARG A 30 -7.25 3.70 -5.69
CA ARG A 30 -6.44 2.49 -5.49
C ARG A 30 -5.10 2.79 -4.84
N GLN A 31 -4.40 3.84 -5.28
CA GLN A 31 -3.15 4.26 -4.66
C GLN A 31 -3.35 4.64 -3.18
N ASN A 32 -4.43 5.34 -2.83
CA ASN A 32 -4.73 5.72 -1.45
C ASN A 32 -5.15 4.53 -0.60
N GLU A 33 -5.93 3.60 -1.15
CA GLU A 33 -6.31 2.35 -0.50
C GLU A 33 -5.08 1.51 -0.19
N LEU A 34 -4.24 1.25 -1.20
CA LEU A 34 -3.00 0.49 -1.02
C LEU A 34 -2.07 1.15 0.00
N ASN A 35 -1.91 2.47 -0.02
CA ASN A 35 -1.13 3.19 1.00
C ASN A 35 -1.68 2.92 2.40
N ARG A 36 -2.99 3.05 2.61
CA ARG A 36 -3.63 2.84 3.91
C ARG A 36 -3.52 1.39 4.38
N SER A 37 -3.75 0.42 3.49
CA SER A 37 -3.66 -0.99 3.83
C SER A 37 -2.23 -1.38 4.21
N VAL A 38 -1.21 -0.90 3.47
CA VAL A 38 0.20 -1.16 3.81
C VAL A 38 0.60 -0.45 5.11
N ASP A 39 0.21 0.81 5.29
CA ASP A 39 0.53 1.58 6.51
C ASP A 39 -0.13 0.95 7.75
N SER A 40 -1.38 0.48 7.64
CA SER A 40 -2.07 -0.23 8.72
C SER A 40 -1.42 -1.60 8.98
N ALA A 41 -1.12 -2.37 7.93
CA ALA A 41 -0.50 -3.68 8.09
C ALA A 41 0.86 -3.59 8.77
N ILE A 42 1.71 -2.62 8.38
CA ILE A 42 2.99 -2.36 9.04
C ILE A 42 2.77 -2.03 10.52
N LYS A 43 1.80 -1.16 10.82
CA LYS A 43 1.48 -0.79 12.19
C LYS A 43 1.05 -2.01 13.01
N ASP A 44 0.11 -2.80 12.50
CA ASP A 44 -0.41 -3.99 13.16
C ASP A 44 0.70 -5.04 13.39
N THR A 45 1.60 -5.23 12.41
CA THR A 45 2.76 -6.13 12.52
C THR A 45 3.71 -5.70 13.64
N VAL A 46 3.99 -4.39 13.71
CA VAL A 46 4.90 -3.82 14.69
C VAL A 46 4.26 -3.81 16.09
N GLU A 47 2.98 -3.46 16.22
CA GLU A 47 2.28 -3.54 17.52
C GLU A 47 2.24 -4.99 18.03
N ASN A 48 1.91 -5.96 17.18
CA ASN A 48 1.83 -7.37 17.57
C ASN A 48 3.18 -7.98 18.01
N GLN A 49 4.30 -7.51 17.46
CA GLN A 49 5.62 -8.03 17.82
C GLN A 49 6.12 -7.54 19.20
N PHE A 50 5.62 -6.40 19.68
CA PHE A 50 6.18 -5.72 20.85
C PHE A 50 5.17 -5.45 21.98
N ASP A 51 3.87 -5.57 21.72
CA ASP A 51 2.90 -5.78 22.79
C ASP A 51 3.01 -7.22 23.30
N ASP A 52 2.64 -7.46 24.55
CA ASP A 52 2.72 -8.75 25.27
C ASP A 52 1.75 -9.78 24.66
N THR A 53 1.98 -10.15 23.40
CA THR A 53 1.12 -10.98 22.58
C THR A 53 1.32 -12.46 22.87
N THR A 54 0.43 -13.28 22.34
CA THR A 54 0.33 -14.70 22.69
C THR A 54 1.45 -15.57 22.09
N TYR A 55 2.31 -14.99 21.23
CA TYR A 55 3.44 -15.66 20.59
C TYR A 55 4.57 -14.67 20.33
N SER A 56 5.82 -15.15 20.28
CA SER A 56 6.98 -14.33 19.93
C SER A 56 7.38 -14.56 18.47
N VAL A 57 7.71 -13.51 17.72
CA VAL A 57 8.35 -13.66 16.40
C VAL A 57 9.84 -13.93 16.60
N ASN A 58 10.29 -15.07 16.11
CA ASN A 58 11.65 -15.60 16.33
C ASN A 58 12.51 -15.60 15.06
N SER A 59 11.95 -15.23 13.91
CA SER A 59 12.67 -15.19 12.64
C SER A 59 12.19 -14.08 11.70
N ASN A 60 13.03 -13.72 10.73
CA ASN A 60 12.65 -12.80 9.65
C ASN A 60 11.45 -13.31 8.84
N ASP A 61 11.34 -14.63 8.64
CA ASP A 61 10.24 -15.22 7.87
C ASP A 61 8.91 -15.10 8.62
N GLU A 62 8.92 -15.32 9.94
CA GLU A 62 7.74 -15.08 10.79
C GLU A 62 7.35 -13.58 10.80
N PHE A 63 8.33 -12.66 10.85
CA PHE A 63 8.04 -11.23 10.81
C PHE A 63 7.42 -10.77 9.48
N VAL A 64 7.88 -11.35 8.38
CA VAL A 64 7.26 -11.14 7.05
C VAL A 64 5.89 -11.78 6.98
N ALA A 65 5.70 -12.97 7.56
CA ALA A 65 4.41 -13.66 7.58
C ALA A 65 3.34 -12.86 8.34
N ASP A 66 3.68 -12.28 9.50
CA ASP A 66 2.79 -11.42 10.26
C ASP A 66 2.38 -10.19 9.44
N PHE A 67 3.35 -9.58 8.72
CA PHE A 67 3.03 -8.50 7.79
C PHE A 67 2.09 -8.93 6.67
N MET A 68 2.32 -10.12 6.08
CA MET A 68 1.45 -10.65 5.04
C MET A 68 0.04 -10.92 5.57
N GLU A 69 -0.10 -11.48 6.77
CA GLU A 69 -1.38 -11.71 7.42
C GLU A 69 -2.11 -10.39 7.68
N ALA A 70 -1.44 -9.42 8.30
CA ALA A 70 -1.98 -8.10 8.53
C ALA A 70 -2.41 -7.42 7.22
N LEU A 71 -1.61 -7.54 6.16
CA LEU A 71 -1.93 -6.98 4.85
C LEU A 71 -3.15 -7.66 4.21
N LEU A 72 -3.29 -8.99 4.35
CA LEU A 72 -4.45 -9.73 3.84
C LEU A 72 -5.76 -9.32 4.53
N VAL A 73 -5.71 -8.97 5.83
CA VAL A 73 -6.87 -8.45 6.55
C VAL A 73 -7.28 -7.06 6.03
N GLN A 74 -6.31 -6.24 5.62
CA GLN A 74 -6.54 -4.86 5.21
C GLN A 74 -6.82 -4.68 3.71
N ILE A 75 -6.44 -5.64 2.86
CA ILE A 75 -6.71 -5.60 1.43
C ILE A 75 -8.05 -6.27 1.13
N ASN A 76 -8.98 -5.50 0.57
CA ASN A 76 -10.28 -5.99 0.13
C ASN A 76 -10.52 -5.64 -1.34
N SER A 77 -9.74 -6.23 -2.25
CA SER A 77 -9.77 -5.88 -3.68
C SER A 77 -9.61 -7.11 -4.57
N ASP A 78 -10.46 -7.22 -5.60
CA ASP A 78 -10.37 -8.20 -6.70
C ASP A 78 -9.16 -7.87 -7.60
N CYS A 79 -7.97 -8.05 -7.06
CA CYS A 79 -6.71 -7.64 -7.68
C CYS A 79 -5.60 -8.62 -7.37
N SER A 80 -4.55 -8.61 -8.20
CA SER A 80 -3.33 -9.36 -7.91
C SER A 80 -2.38 -8.46 -7.15
N VAL A 81 -1.99 -8.91 -5.94
CA VAL A 81 -1.04 -8.22 -5.08
C VAL A 81 0.27 -9.00 -5.04
N VAL A 82 1.39 -8.29 -5.18
CA VAL A 82 2.74 -8.84 -5.06
C VAL A 82 3.47 -8.06 -3.98
N VAL A 83 4.02 -8.77 -2.99
CA VAL A 83 4.85 -8.19 -1.93
C VAL A 83 6.30 -8.54 -2.21
N ASN A 84 7.14 -7.52 -2.41
CA ASN A 84 8.58 -7.63 -2.49
C ASN A 84 9.20 -7.23 -1.15
N VAL A 85 9.82 -8.17 -0.44
CA VAL A 85 10.60 -7.86 0.75
C VAL A 85 11.95 -7.30 0.31
N LEU A 86 12.22 -6.05 0.66
CA LEU A 86 13.44 -5.33 0.27
C LEU A 86 14.55 -5.48 1.32
N ASP A 87 14.16 -5.47 2.59
CA ASP A 87 15.07 -5.68 3.73
C ASP A 87 14.25 -6.11 4.95
N VAL A 88 14.84 -6.94 5.81
CA VAL A 88 14.18 -7.42 7.03
C VAL A 88 15.20 -7.82 8.10
N ASP A 89 15.00 -7.30 9.31
CA ASP A 89 15.76 -7.67 10.51
C ASP A 89 14.81 -7.64 11.71
N TYR A 90 14.28 -8.80 12.07
CA TYR A 90 13.34 -8.98 13.19
C TYR A 90 13.92 -8.55 14.54
N GLN A 91 15.25 -8.67 14.73
CA GLN A 91 15.91 -8.29 15.98
C GLN A 91 15.95 -6.77 16.15
N LYS A 92 16.11 -6.05 15.03
CA LYS A 92 16.07 -4.58 15.00
C LYS A 92 14.67 -4.02 14.76
N GLY A 93 13.67 -4.88 14.53
CA GLY A 93 12.32 -4.47 14.11
C GLY A 93 12.33 -3.67 12.80
N LEU A 94 13.24 -4.01 11.87
CA LEU A 94 13.32 -3.42 10.53
C LEU A 94 12.50 -4.26 9.56
N LEU A 95 11.58 -3.61 8.84
CA LEU A 95 10.86 -4.21 7.72
C LEU A 95 10.76 -3.19 6.58
N SER A 96 11.31 -3.54 5.43
CA SER A 96 11.22 -2.76 4.20
C SER A 96 10.53 -3.58 3.11
N VAL A 97 9.43 -3.06 2.57
CA VAL A 97 8.61 -3.76 1.58
C VAL A 97 8.21 -2.83 0.44
N GLU A 98 8.08 -3.41 -0.75
CA GLU A 98 7.33 -2.82 -1.86
C GLU A 98 6.11 -3.71 -2.14
N VAL A 99 4.91 -3.12 -2.03
CA VAL A 99 3.66 -3.81 -2.36
C VAL A 99 3.14 -3.26 -3.67
N ILE A 100 2.85 -4.15 -4.61
CA ILE A 100 2.39 -3.84 -5.96
C ILE A 100 1.00 -4.42 -6.15
N GLU A 101 0.05 -3.56 -6.54
CA GLU A 101 -1.29 -3.97 -6.95
C GLU A 101 -1.42 -3.86 -8.47
N LYS A 102 -1.94 -4.91 -9.11
CA LYS A 102 -2.27 -4.94 -10.54
C LYS A 102 -3.76 -5.11 -10.74
N TYR A 103 -4.30 -4.34 -11.69
CA TYR A 103 -5.74 -4.31 -11.98
C TYR A 103 -6.04 -3.96 -13.43
N ILE A 104 -7.31 -4.02 -13.81
CA ILE A 104 -7.76 -3.68 -15.16
C ILE A 104 -8.57 -2.38 -15.11
N HIS A 105 -8.21 -1.41 -15.96
CA HIS A 105 -8.96 -0.18 -16.17
C HIS A 105 -10.29 -0.46 -16.89
N PRO A 106 -11.28 0.45 -16.81
CA PRO A 106 -12.58 0.27 -17.49
C PRO A 106 -12.49 0.03 -19.01
N ILE A 107 -11.42 0.48 -19.65
CA ILE A 107 -11.16 0.29 -21.09
C ILE A 107 -10.42 -1.02 -21.41
N GLY A 108 -10.17 -1.87 -20.41
CA GLY A 108 -9.53 -3.18 -20.55
C GLY A 108 -7.99 -3.17 -20.48
N THR A 109 -7.36 -2.02 -20.30
CA THR A 109 -5.90 -1.91 -20.15
C THR A 109 -5.45 -2.24 -18.73
N GLU A 110 -4.25 -2.81 -18.58
CA GLU A 110 -3.66 -3.06 -17.26
C GLU A 110 -3.25 -1.74 -16.59
N GLY A 111 -3.60 -1.61 -15.32
CA GLY A 111 -3.18 -0.56 -14.40
C GLY A 111 -2.37 -1.14 -13.25
N LYS A 112 -1.45 -0.33 -12.70
CA LYS A 112 -0.60 -0.71 -11.58
C LYS A 112 -0.47 0.46 -10.61
N VAL A 113 -0.52 0.17 -9.31
CA VAL A 113 -0.08 1.07 -8.24
C VAL A 113 0.95 0.35 -7.37
N SER A 114 1.85 1.11 -6.74
CA SER A 114 2.90 0.56 -5.87
C SER A 114 3.07 1.44 -4.64
N VAL A 115 3.39 0.80 -3.53
CA VAL A 115 3.71 1.46 -2.25
C VAL A 115 4.99 0.84 -1.72
N LYS A 116 6.02 1.70 -1.55
CA LYS A 116 7.24 1.34 -0.83
C LYS A 116 7.17 1.92 0.57
N ARG A 117 7.44 1.08 1.57
CA ARG A 117 7.50 1.47 2.97
C ARG A 117 8.67 0.82 3.66
N THR A 118 9.18 1.51 4.67
CA THR A 118 10.24 1.01 5.54
C THR A 118 9.91 1.47 6.94
N VAL A 119 9.85 0.53 7.85
CA VAL A 119 9.70 0.78 9.28
C VAL A 119 10.95 0.27 9.98
N ILE A 120 11.38 1.02 10.99
CA ILE A 120 12.43 0.63 11.93
C ILE A 120 11.87 0.93 13.30
N MET A 121 11.89 -0.06 14.19
CA MET A 121 11.55 0.19 15.58
C MET A 121 12.68 0.91 16.30
N GLU A 122 12.42 2.13 16.76
CA GLU A 122 13.33 2.84 17.66
C GLU A 122 13.18 2.27 19.09
N GLN A 123 14.16 1.49 19.55
CA GLN A 123 14.27 1.16 20.96
C GLN A 123 14.83 2.37 21.73
N TYR A 124 13.96 3.32 22.11
CA TYR A 124 14.36 4.48 22.89
C TYR A 124 14.55 4.11 24.37
N THR A 125 15.74 3.61 24.75
CA THR A 125 16.16 3.65 26.15
C THR A 125 17.08 4.84 26.34
N VAL A 126 16.55 6.01 26.73
CA VAL A 126 17.40 7.06 27.27
C VAL A 126 17.80 6.60 28.68
N PRO A 127 19.08 6.30 28.95
CA PRO A 127 19.50 6.15 30.33
C PRO A 127 19.23 7.50 31.00
N ILE A 128 18.29 7.53 31.94
CA ILE A 128 18.17 8.62 32.90
C ILE A 128 19.46 8.54 33.70
N GLY A 129 20.47 9.30 33.24
CA GLY A 129 21.72 9.45 33.93
C GLY A 129 21.42 9.90 35.35
N GLY A 130 21.59 8.99 36.30
CA GLY A 130 21.65 9.30 37.70
C GLY A 130 22.83 10.23 37.92
N ALA A 131 22.55 11.53 37.94
CA ALA A 131 23.42 12.48 38.61
C ALA A 131 23.20 12.28 40.11
N ARG A 132 24.20 11.65 40.73
CA ARG A 132 24.49 11.72 42.15
C ARG A 132 24.64 13.18 42.60
#